data_AF-D7FS69-F1
#
_entry.id   AF-D7FS69-F1
#
_cell.length_a   1.000
_cell.length_b   1.000
_cell.length_c   1.000
_cell.angle_alpha   90.00
_cell.angle_beta   90.00
_cell.angle_gamma   90.00
#
_symmetry.space_group_name_H-M   'P 1'
#
loop_
_entity.id
_entity.type
_entity.pdbx_description
1 polymer ?
#
loop_
_entity_poly.entity_id
_entity_poly.type
_entity_poly.pdbx_seq_one_letter_code
_entity_poly.pdbx_strand_id
1 'polypeptide(L)'
;MLADDWTTLRDVQYRKIHLYDLDWAEDEDRHLDRCLVAVAKYGGAVAMVRDETKLLKMSAKDSIVPTLRVCNCAGGTISETILDKAVQAPGTASERGRLLTMGWTDGEMLVMVRERGGVEVRDIMGELSKTLELVDDSSRRSSEPDRVAACEVWGDGVVALMGSGKVKAVSGIHSSEPRHFSMAAGLGANAAPLTAMAVLEPQFTASGALEVVLATEDGNVLGATRVVCLPLLTPAFALAVHP
;
A
#
# COMPACT_ATOMS: atom_id res chain seq x y z
N MET A 1 -19.44 -35.91 25.59
CA MET A 1 -20.87 -36.25 25.53
C MET A 1 -21.58 -34.97 25.14
N LEU A 2 -22.10 -34.93 23.91
CA LEU A 2 -22.65 -33.75 23.25
C LEU A 2 -24.08 -33.50 23.77
N ALA A 3 -24.37 -32.25 24.16
CA ALA A 3 -25.73 -31.79 24.37
C ALA A 3 -25.88 -30.41 23.71
N ASP A 4 -26.50 -30.44 22.53
CA ASP A 4 -27.48 -29.45 22.05
C ASP A 4 -27.07 -27.96 22.03
N ASP A 5 -26.29 -27.56 21.01
CA ASP A 5 -26.01 -26.14 20.70
C ASP A 5 -26.90 -25.61 19.54
N TRP A 6 -28.08 -26.21 19.36
CA TRP A 6 -29.07 -25.77 18.39
C TRP A 6 -30.11 -24.86 19.08
N THR A 7 -30.19 -23.61 18.63
CA THR A 7 -31.20 -22.64 19.05
C THR A 7 -32.31 -22.57 18.02
N THR A 8 -33.56 -22.79 18.44
CA THR A 8 -34.73 -22.63 17.56
C THR A 8 -35.16 -21.16 17.53
N LEU A 9 -35.27 -20.59 16.33
CA LEU A 9 -35.85 -19.27 16.10
C LEU A 9 -37.04 -19.44 15.16
N ARG A 10 -38.25 -19.37 15.74
CA ARG A 10 -39.53 -19.67 15.07
C ARG A 10 -39.57 -21.12 14.56
N ASP A 11 -39.56 -21.30 13.25
CA ASP A 11 -39.68 -22.56 12.51
C ASP A 11 -38.32 -23.06 11.98
N VAL A 12 -37.22 -22.37 12.30
CA VAL A 12 -35.87 -22.70 11.81
C VAL A 12 -34.91 -22.91 12.99
N GLN A 13 -34.01 -23.88 12.86
CA GLN A 13 -32.96 -24.17 13.84
C GLN A 13 -31.62 -23.60 13.38
N TYR A 14 -30.95 -22.91 14.28
CA TYR A 14 -29.62 -22.35 14.07
C TYR A 14 -28.65 -22.99 15.05
N ARG A 15 -27.39 -23.15 14.66
CA ARG A 15 -26.31 -23.45 15.59
C ARG A 15 -25.19 -22.44 15.40
N LYS A 16 -24.52 -22.07 16.49
CA LYS A 16 -23.30 -21.29 16.41
C LYS A 16 -22.14 -22.28 16.26
N ILE A 17 -21.36 -22.15 15.19
CA ILE A 17 -20.12 -22.91 15.03
C ILE A 17 -18.99 -21.95 15.39
N HIS A 18 -18.27 -22.25 16.46
CA HIS A 18 -17.00 -21.59 16.74
C HIS A 18 -15.98 -22.02 15.69
N LEU A 19 -15.37 -21.05 15.01
CA LEU A 19 -14.38 -21.32 13.95
C LEU A 19 -12.96 -21.30 14.51
N TYR A 20 -12.58 -20.19 15.15
CA TYR A 20 -11.30 -19.99 15.80
C TYR A 20 -11.38 -18.80 16.75
N ASP A 21 -10.41 -18.72 17.68
CA ASP A 21 -10.26 -17.60 18.60
C ASP A 21 -9.36 -16.52 18.00
N LEU A 22 -9.69 -15.27 18.32
CA LEU A 22 -8.88 -14.12 17.95
C LEU A 22 -7.82 -13.86 19.03
N ASP A 23 -6.56 -13.87 18.62
CA ASP A 23 -5.36 -13.61 19.42
C ASP A 23 -4.76 -12.24 19.09
N TRP A 24 -5.63 -11.25 18.94
CA TRP A 24 -5.23 -9.84 18.99
C TRP A 24 -5.02 -9.49 20.47
N ALA A 25 -3.85 -9.85 21.01
CA ALA A 25 -3.51 -9.61 22.40
C ALA A 25 -3.76 -8.14 22.80
N GLU A 26 -4.08 -7.90 24.08
CA GLU A 26 -4.25 -6.56 24.67
C GLU A 26 -2.95 -5.75 24.77
N ASP A 27 -1.89 -6.17 24.07
CA ASP A 27 -0.64 -5.43 24.00
C ASP A 27 -0.90 -4.05 23.38
N GLU A 28 -0.47 -2.99 24.07
CA GLU A 28 -0.64 -1.60 23.64
C GLU A 28 -0.05 -1.32 22.25
N ASP A 29 0.98 -2.09 21.87
CA ASP A 29 1.65 -2.03 20.56
C ASP A 29 0.89 -2.75 19.43
N ARG A 30 -0.24 -3.42 19.74
CA ARG A 30 -1.09 -4.16 18.80
C ARG A 30 -2.43 -3.47 18.54
N HIS A 31 -2.64 -2.29 19.12
CA HIS A 31 -3.82 -1.48 18.86
C HIS A 31 -3.83 -0.94 17.43
N LEU A 32 -4.72 -1.50 16.61
CA LEU A 32 -4.85 -1.18 15.17
C LEU A 32 -5.07 0.31 14.91
N ASP A 33 -5.74 1.05 15.81
CA ASP A 33 -5.96 2.50 15.67
C ASP A 33 -4.67 3.31 15.75
N ARG A 34 -3.62 2.77 16.35
CA ARG A 34 -2.30 3.42 16.52
C ARG A 34 -1.28 2.97 15.47
N CYS A 35 -1.65 2.05 14.59
CA CYS A 35 -0.78 1.51 13.55
C CYS A 35 -1.18 2.01 12.17
N LEU A 36 -0.20 2.03 11.27
CA LEU A 36 -0.43 1.83 9.85
C LEU A 36 -0.66 0.33 9.65
N VAL A 37 -1.75 -0.03 8.98
CA VAL A 37 -2.18 -1.42 8.82
C VAL A 37 -2.40 -1.72 7.35
N ALA A 38 -1.88 -2.85 6.87
CA ALA A 38 -2.14 -3.36 5.53
C ALA A 38 -2.60 -4.82 5.63
N VAL A 39 -3.71 -5.14 4.97
CA VAL A 39 -4.30 -6.48 5.00
C VAL A 39 -4.19 -7.08 3.60
N ALA A 40 -3.67 -8.30 3.52
CA ALA A 40 -3.60 -9.03 2.26
C ALA A 40 -4.99 -9.45 1.80
N LYS A 41 -5.16 -9.59 0.48
CA LYS A 41 -6.42 -10.05 -0.11
C LYS A 41 -6.78 -11.45 0.43
N TYR A 42 -8.08 -11.77 0.39
CA TYR A 42 -8.62 -13.10 0.73
C TYR A 42 -8.35 -13.60 2.15
N GLY A 43 -8.20 -12.70 3.13
CA GLY A 43 -7.98 -13.07 4.53
C GLY A 43 -6.55 -13.53 4.83
N GLY A 44 -5.59 -13.09 4.01
CA GLY A 44 -4.17 -13.35 4.21
C GLY A 44 -3.56 -12.54 5.37
N ALA A 45 -2.25 -12.30 5.28
CA ALA A 45 -1.48 -11.66 6.33
C ALA A 45 -1.89 -10.20 6.60
N VAL A 46 -1.70 -9.76 7.84
CA VAL A 46 -1.91 -8.39 8.31
C VAL A 46 -0.56 -7.82 8.72
N ALA A 47 -0.08 -6.81 8.00
CA ALA A 47 1.13 -6.07 8.34
C ALA A 47 0.79 -4.83 9.15
N MET A 48 1.60 -4.55 10.17
CA MET A 48 1.41 -3.43 11.09
C MET A 48 2.74 -2.76 11.38
N VAL A 49 2.74 -1.43 11.37
CA VAL A 49 3.83 -0.58 11.86
C VAL A 49 3.20 0.52 12.69
N ARG A 50 3.80 0.87 13.83
CA ARG A 50 3.30 1.97 14.66
C ARG A 50 3.29 3.29 13.88
N ASP A 51 2.21 4.05 13.97
CA ASP A 51 2.08 5.32 13.28
C ASP A 51 2.67 6.46 14.10
N GLU A 52 3.77 7.02 13.60
CA GLU A 52 4.49 8.13 14.22
C GLU A 52 3.67 9.44 14.27
N THR A 53 2.58 9.58 13.52
CA THR A 53 1.70 10.77 13.65
C THR A 53 0.73 10.68 14.82
N LYS A 54 0.56 9.49 15.40
CA LYS A 54 -0.39 9.23 16.49
C LYS A 54 0.29 9.19 17.87
N LEU A 55 1.53 9.68 17.98
CA LEU A 55 2.40 9.58 19.15
C LEU A 55 1.96 10.37 20.41
N LEU A 56 0.83 11.08 20.38
CA LEU A 56 0.34 11.84 21.55
C LEU A 56 -0.11 10.94 22.74
N LYS A 57 -0.10 9.61 22.59
CA LYS A 57 -0.49 8.63 23.61
C LYS A 57 0.64 7.64 23.92
N MET A 58 1.83 8.13 24.28
CA MET A 58 2.95 7.25 24.67
C MET A 58 3.02 7.03 26.18
N SER A 59 3.22 5.77 26.57
CA SER A 59 3.71 5.41 27.90
C SER A 59 5.25 5.32 27.86
N ALA A 60 5.93 5.52 28.99
CA ALA A 60 7.40 5.49 29.08
C ALA A 60 8.05 4.13 28.72
N LYS A 61 7.24 3.09 28.49
CA LYS A 61 7.68 1.75 28.04
C LYS A 61 7.64 1.56 26.53
N ASP A 62 7.06 2.49 25.77
CA ASP A 62 6.86 2.32 24.34
C ASP A 62 8.19 2.40 23.59
N SER A 63 8.53 1.32 22.89
CA SER A 63 9.69 1.27 21.98
C SER A 63 9.48 2.26 20.84
N ILE A 64 10.34 3.27 20.74
CA ILE A 64 10.39 4.23 19.62
C ILE A 64 10.91 3.55 18.33
N VAL A 65 11.41 2.31 18.42
CA VAL A 65 12.00 1.61 17.28
C VAL A 65 10.91 1.15 16.31
N PRO A 66 10.93 1.63 15.04
CA PRO A 66 9.93 1.27 14.05
C PRO A 66 10.04 -0.22 13.71
N THR A 67 9.04 -0.99 14.16
CA THR A 67 8.99 -2.44 14.02
C THR A 67 7.83 -2.82 13.12
N LEU A 68 8.13 -3.56 12.06
CA LEU A 68 7.15 -4.21 11.20
C LEU A 68 6.73 -5.53 11.86
N ARG A 69 5.45 -5.67 12.13
CA ARG A 69 4.85 -6.92 12.60
C ARG A 69 3.93 -7.45 11.52
N VAL A 70 4.09 -8.72 11.16
CA VAL A 70 3.17 -9.42 10.27
C VAL A 70 2.43 -10.47 11.10
N CYS A 71 1.10 -10.44 11.07
CA CYS A 71 0.22 -11.38 11.75
C CYS A 71 -0.63 -12.14 10.73
N ASN A 72 -1.22 -13.26 11.13
CA ASN A 72 -2.34 -13.84 10.40
C ASN A 72 -3.65 -13.08 10.72
N CYS A 73 -4.75 -13.46 10.07
CA CYS A 73 -6.07 -12.84 10.27
C CYS A 73 -6.67 -13.07 11.67
N ALA A 74 -6.16 -14.06 12.42
CA ALA A 74 -6.53 -14.30 13.81
C ALA A 74 -5.72 -13.47 14.81
N GLY A 75 -4.68 -12.77 14.39
CA GLY A 75 -3.75 -12.07 15.28
C GLY A 75 -2.56 -12.92 15.73
N GLY A 76 -2.38 -14.16 15.26
CA GLY A 76 -1.14 -14.87 15.51
C GLY A 76 0.04 -14.20 14.79
N THR A 77 1.08 -13.79 15.51
CA THR A 77 2.29 -13.19 14.93
C THR A 77 3.02 -14.20 14.04
N ILE A 78 3.30 -13.81 12.80
CA ILE A 78 4.09 -14.57 11.82
C ILE A 78 5.55 -14.11 11.89
N SER A 79 5.79 -12.80 11.89
CA SER A 79 7.13 -12.23 11.92
C SER A 79 7.16 -10.84 12.57
N GLU A 80 8.33 -10.48 13.09
CA GLU A 80 8.63 -9.16 13.63
C GLU A 80 10.02 -8.72 13.20
N THR A 81 10.09 -7.56 12.55
CA THR A 81 11.31 -7.08 11.90
C THR A 81 11.51 -5.60 12.20
N ILE A 82 12.68 -5.27 12.75
CA ILE A 82 13.08 -3.88 12.99
C ILE A 82 13.47 -3.23 11.66
N LEU A 83 12.72 -2.20 11.23
CA LEU A 83 12.86 -1.60 9.90
C LEU A 83 14.23 -0.93 9.68
N ASP A 84 14.87 -0.43 10.74
CA ASP A 84 16.20 0.19 10.66
C ASP A 84 17.33 -0.82 10.42
N LYS A 85 17.17 -2.06 10.90
CA LYS A 85 18.18 -3.13 10.80
C LYS A 85 18.03 -3.98 9.54
N ALA A 86 16.80 -4.15 9.06
CA ALA A 86 16.48 -5.03 7.94
C ALA A 86 16.96 -4.53 6.56
N VAL A 87 17.54 -3.33 6.50
CA VAL A 87 17.97 -2.70 5.25
C VAL A 87 19.48 -2.43 5.35
N GLN A 88 20.28 -3.27 4.71
CA GLN A 88 21.73 -3.04 4.50
C GLN A 88 22.01 -1.98 3.41
N ALA A 89 21.04 -1.12 3.11
CA ALA A 89 21.19 -0.10 2.07
C ALA A 89 21.89 1.15 2.63
N PRO A 90 22.69 1.85 1.80
CA PRO A 90 23.35 3.08 2.20
C PRO A 90 22.33 4.19 2.48
N GLY A 91 22.39 4.77 3.68
CA GLY A 91 21.58 5.92 4.10
C GLY A 91 21.11 5.83 5.55
N THR A 92 21.09 6.97 6.24
CA THR A 92 20.56 7.09 7.61
C THR A 92 19.04 6.92 7.63
N ALA A 93 18.46 6.53 8.78
CA ALA A 93 17.00 6.41 8.93
C ALA A 93 16.27 7.73 8.60
N SER A 94 16.88 8.87 8.96
CA SER A 94 16.37 10.22 8.64
C SER A 94 16.36 10.51 7.13
N GLU A 95 17.33 9.98 6.38
CA GLU A 95 17.40 10.18 4.93
C GLU A 95 16.30 9.44 4.16
N ARG A 96 15.80 8.33 4.71
CA ARG A 96 14.73 7.51 4.10
C ARG A 96 13.35 8.17 4.19
N GLY A 97 13.16 9.01 5.20
CA GLY A 97 11.88 9.66 5.48
C GLY A 97 10.85 8.73 6.12
N ARG A 98 9.75 9.32 6.55
CA ARG A 98 8.65 8.64 7.26
C ARG A 98 7.93 7.63 6.35
N LEU A 99 7.50 6.52 6.93
CA LEU A 99 6.60 5.57 6.27
C LEU A 99 5.20 6.19 6.12
N LEU A 100 4.68 6.25 4.89
CA LEU A 100 3.36 6.83 4.61
C LEU A 100 2.26 5.78 4.55
N THR A 101 2.49 4.72 3.78
CA THR A 101 1.50 3.66 3.60
C THR A 101 2.16 2.31 3.42
N MET A 102 1.34 1.27 3.56
CA MET A 102 1.67 -0.11 3.26
C MET A 102 0.53 -0.74 2.47
N GLY A 103 0.84 -1.75 1.65
CA GLY A 103 -0.16 -2.53 0.96
C GLY A 103 0.39 -3.85 0.47
N TRP A 104 -0.48 -4.84 0.31
CA TRP A 104 -0.09 -6.14 -0.21
C TRP A 104 -0.40 -6.22 -1.70
N THR A 105 0.54 -6.78 -2.44
CA THR A 105 0.36 -7.20 -3.83
C THR A 105 -0.42 -8.52 -3.91
N ASP A 106 -0.92 -8.85 -5.09
CA ASP A 106 -1.56 -10.14 -5.42
C ASP A 106 -0.59 -11.32 -5.27
N GLY A 107 0.71 -11.08 -5.44
CA GLY A 107 1.77 -12.05 -5.19
C GLY A 107 2.25 -12.09 -3.74
N GLU A 108 1.45 -11.63 -2.77
CA GLU A 108 1.73 -11.67 -1.33
C GLU A 108 3.04 -10.98 -0.91
N MET A 109 3.46 -9.97 -1.66
CA MET A 109 4.58 -9.11 -1.26
C MET A 109 4.05 -7.82 -0.63
N LEU A 110 4.62 -7.44 0.51
CA LEU A 110 4.31 -6.22 1.23
C LEU A 110 5.09 -5.06 0.62
N VAL A 111 4.37 -4.07 0.10
CA VAL A 111 4.92 -2.82 -0.42
C VAL A 111 4.79 -1.75 0.65
N MET A 112 5.89 -1.04 0.90
CA MET A 112 5.98 0.02 1.91
C MET A 112 6.49 1.30 1.24
N VAL A 113 5.72 2.38 1.32
CA VAL A 113 6.01 3.65 0.62
C VAL A 113 6.43 4.71 1.62
N ARG A 114 7.56 5.38 1.33
CA ARG A 114 8.11 6.45 2.16
C ARG A 114 7.81 7.84 1.57
N GLU A 115 7.83 8.84 2.43
CA GLU A 115 7.53 10.24 2.10
C GLU A 115 8.37 10.79 0.94
N ARG A 116 9.63 10.37 0.85
CA ARG A 116 10.58 10.81 -0.19
C ARG A 116 10.50 9.98 -1.49
N GLY A 117 9.48 9.14 -1.64
CA GLY A 117 9.27 8.32 -2.83
C GLY A 117 10.02 6.98 -2.85
N GLY A 118 10.76 6.65 -1.79
CA GLY A 118 11.35 5.32 -1.63
C GLY A 118 10.29 4.27 -1.42
N VAL A 119 10.39 3.15 -2.15
CA VAL A 119 9.46 2.02 -2.07
C VAL A 119 10.26 0.78 -1.68
N GLU A 120 9.86 0.13 -0.61
CA GLU A 120 10.47 -1.10 -0.11
C GLU A 120 9.49 -2.26 -0.29
N VAL A 121 9.97 -3.35 -0.87
CA VAL A 121 9.18 -4.57 -1.12
C VAL A 121 9.72 -5.67 -0.22
N ARG A 122 8.86 -6.21 0.62
CA ARG A 122 9.19 -7.22 1.62
C ARG A 122 8.32 -8.46 1.45
N ASP A 123 8.85 -9.59 1.89
CA ASP A 123 8.06 -10.82 2.00
C ASP A 123 7.25 -10.86 3.31
N ILE A 124 6.53 -11.96 3.53
CA ILE A 124 5.74 -12.20 4.74
C ILE A 124 6.57 -12.33 6.02
N MET A 125 7.87 -12.63 5.90
CA MET A 125 8.81 -12.67 7.03
C MET A 125 9.38 -11.28 7.35
N GLY A 126 8.99 -10.25 6.59
CA GLY A 126 9.47 -8.89 6.75
C GLY A 126 10.87 -8.67 6.17
N GLU A 127 11.41 -9.63 5.41
CA GLU A 127 12.72 -9.53 4.79
C GLU A 127 12.66 -8.65 3.55
N LEU A 128 13.68 -7.79 3.37
CA LEU A 128 13.77 -6.90 2.23
C LEU A 128 14.09 -7.69 0.96
N SER A 129 13.15 -7.72 0.02
CA SER A 129 13.34 -8.34 -1.29
C SER A 129 13.87 -7.34 -2.32
N LYS A 130 13.32 -6.12 -2.35
CA LYS A 130 13.64 -5.12 -3.37
C LYS A 130 13.41 -3.70 -2.87
N THR A 131 14.19 -2.76 -3.39
CA THR A 131 13.96 -1.32 -3.23
C THR A 131 13.74 -0.68 -4.59
N LEU A 132 12.76 0.21 -4.67
CA LEU A 132 12.37 0.96 -5.86
C LEU A 132 12.25 2.44 -5.49
N GLU A 133 12.27 3.31 -6.49
CA GLU A 133 12.15 4.75 -6.30
C GLU A 133 11.04 5.29 -7.22
N LEU A 134 10.16 6.09 -6.64
CA LEU A 134 9.18 6.88 -7.39
C LEU A 134 9.80 8.19 -7.88
N VAL A 135 10.79 8.72 -7.17
CA VAL A 135 11.43 10.01 -7.52
C VAL A 135 12.69 9.76 -8.35
N ASP A 136 12.92 10.60 -9.36
CA ASP A 136 14.13 10.50 -10.19
C ASP A 136 15.35 11.02 -9.40
N ASP A 137 16.53 10.50 -9.70
CA ASP A 137 17.78 10.84 -8.99
C ASP A 137 18.05 12.35 -8.89
N SER A 138 17.71 13.11 -9.93
CA SER A 138 17.87 14.58 -9.96
C SER A 138 16.98 15.29 -8.94
N SER A 139 15.73 14.84 -8.81
CA SER A 139 14.78 15.37 -7.83
C SER A 139 15.04 14.85 -6.42
N ARG A 140 15.72 13.71 -6.26
CA ARG A 140 16.10 13.20 -4.94
C ARG A 140 17.26 14.00 -4.32
N ARG A 141 18.19 14.47 -5.17
CA ARG A 141 19.38 15.24 -4.75
C ARG A 141 19.16 16.75 -4.70
N SER A 142 17.96 17.24 -5.06
CA SER A 142 17.64 18.66 -4.96
C SER A 142 17.57 19.11 -3.50
N SER A 143 17.74 20.41 -3.26
CA SER A 143 17.57 21.00 -1.93
C SER A 143 16.16 20.83 -1.37
N GLU A 144 15.17 20.76 -2.27
CA GLU A 144 13.77 20.50 -1.97
C GLU A 144 13.31 19.30 -2.81
N PRO A 145 13.42 18.07 -2.30
CA PRO A 145 12.96 16.90 -3.02
C PRO A 145 11.43 16.84 -3.03
N ASP A 146 10.87 16.45 -4.19
CA ASP A 146 9.45 16.19 -4.33
C ASP A 146 9.02 15.04 -3.40
N ARG A 147 7.84 15.17 -2.79
CA ARG A 147 7.35 14.26 -1.76
C ARG A 147 6.04 13.62 -2.19
N VAL A 148 5.79 12.42 -1.69
CA VAL A 148 4.51 11.73 -1.93
C VAL A 148 3.41 12.46 -1.14
N ALA A 149 2.39 12.93 -1.85
CA ALA A 149 1.21 13.60 -1.27
C ALA A 149 0.08 12.60 -0.99
N ALA A 150 -0.14 11.65 -1.89
CA ALA A 150 -1.05 10.52 -1.71
C ALA A 150 -0.51 9.31 -2.46
N CYS A 151 -0.84 8.09 -2.01
CA CYS A 151 -0.37 6.88 -2.67
C CYS A 151 -1.27 5.69 -2.39
N GLU A 152 -1.34 4.78 -3.35
CA GLU A 152 -2.14 3.56 -3.30
C GLU A 152 -1.32 2.39 -3.86
N VAL A 153 -1.39 1.25 -3.19
CA VAL A 153 -0.80 -0.01 -3.64
C VAL A 153 -1.91 -0.86 -4.26
N TRP A 154 -1.67 -1.46 -5.42
CA TRP A 154 -2.61 -2.35 -6.09
C TRP A 154 -1.93 -3.66 -6.47
N GLY A 155 -2.72 -4.60 -7.00
CA GLY A 155 -2.32 -5.93 -7.48
C GLY A 155 -0.81 -6.17 -7.67
N ASP A 156 -0.16 -5.53 -8.64
CA ASP A 156 1.29 -5.70 -8.91
C ASP A 156 2.05 -4.36 -8.95
N GLY A 157 1.59 -3.36 -8.20
CA GLY A 157 2.15 -2.03 -8.34
C GLY A 157 1.80 -1.03 -7.25
N VAL A 158 2.34 0.16 -7.42
CA VAL A 158 2.08 1.30 -6.55
C VAL A 158 1.97 2.56 -7.40
N VAL A 159 1.07 3.45 -7.02
CA VAL A 159 0.98 4.81 -7.54
C VAL A 159 1.14 5.81 -6.41
N ALA A 160 1.75 6.94 -6.73
CA ALA A 160 1.82 8.10 -5.90
C ALA A 160 1.41 9.35 -6.69
N LEU A 161 0.54 10.15 -6.10
CA LEU A 161 0.46 11.57 -6.41
C LEU A 161 1.59 12.27 -5.66
N MET A 162 2.45 12.95 -6.39
CA MET A 162 3.54 13.74 -5.83
C MET A 162 3.08 15.16 -5.50
N GLY A 163 3.78 15.84 -4.58
CA GLY A 163 3.53 17.23 -4.22
C GLY A 163 3.64 18.18 -5.41
N SER A 164 4.45 17.83 -6.41
CA SER A 164 4.52 18.54 -7.70
C SER A 164 3.27 18.42 -8.59
N GLY A 165 2.26 17.65 -8.19
CA GLY A 165 1.06 17.38 -9.01
C GLY A 165 1.28 16.34 -10.12
N LYS A 166 2.43 15.66 -10.12
CA LYS A 166 2.70 14.52 -11.01
C LYS A 166 2.17 13.24 -10.38
N VAL A 167 1.53 12.40 -11.19
CA VAL A 167 1.24 11.01 -10.83
C VAL A 167 2.40 10.15 -11.31
N LYS A 168 3.00 9.42 -10.38
CA LYS A 168 4.06 8.46 -10.66
C LYS A 168 3.62 7.07 -10.25
N ALA A 169 3.94 6.08 -11.06
CA ALA A 169 3.55 4.70 -10.79
C ALA A 169 4.70 3.74 -11.09
N VAL A 170 4.72 2.62 -10.37
CA VAL A 170 5.56 1.46 -10.68
C VAL A 170 4.66 0.24 -10.79
N SER A 171 4.82 -0.54 -11.86
CA SER A 171 4.17 -1.85 -12.02
C SER A 171 5.20 -2.94 -12.28
N GLY A 172 4.80 -4.20 -12.16
CA GLY A 172 5.74 -5.31 -12.28
C GLY A 172 6.65 -5.38 -11.07
N ILE A 173 6.12 -5.16 -9.86
CA ILE A 173 6.93 -5.17 -8.63
C ILE A 173 7.62 -6.54 -8.45
N HIS A 174 6.99 -7.62 -8.91
CA HIS A 174 7.58 -8.96 -8.92
C HIS A 174 8.65 -9.17 -10.01
N SER A 175 8.65 -8.37 -11.08
CA SER A 175 9.58 -8.46 -12.21
C SER A 175 11.00 -8.01 -11.83
N SER A 176 12.04 -8.60 -12.44
CA SER A 176 13.42 -8.09 -12.33
C SER A 176 13.56 -6.67 -12.87
N GLU A 177 12.69 -6.28 -13.80
CA GLU A 177 12.64 -4.95 -14.42
C GLU A 177 11.24 -4.34 -14.22
N PRO A 178 10.99 -3.68 -13.07
CA PRO A 178 9.76 -2.95 -12.83
C PRO A 178 9.62 -1.76 -13.78
N ARG A 179 8.39 -1.44 -14.16
CA ARG A 179 8.10 -0.37 -15.13
C ARG A 179 7.68 0.89 -14.41
N HIS A 180 8.41 1.97 -14.66
CA HIS A 180 8.13 3.29 -14.09
C HIS A 180 7.31 4.13 -15.06
N PHE A 181 6.31 4.82 -14.54
CA PHE A 181 5.46 5.72 -15.30
C PHE A 181 5.35 7.07 -14.59
N SER A 182 5.22 8.14 -15.37
CA SER A 182 5.09 9.50 -14.88
C SER A 182 4.16 10.27 -15.80
N MET A 183 3.15 10.92 -15.23
CA MET A 183 2.21 11.76 -15.96
C MET A 183 1.81 12.97 -15.11
N ALA A 184 1.31 14.02 -15.75
CA ALA A 184 0.66 15.10 -15.02
C ALA A 184 -0.71 14.61 -14.52
N ALA A 185 -1.06 14.92 -13.26
CA ALA A 185 -2.39 14.61 -12.72
C ALA A 185 -3.51 15.39 -13.42
N GLY A 186 -3.16 16.46 -14.15
CA GLY A 186 -4.12 17.44 -14.66
C GLY A 186 -4.69 18.36 -13.56
N LEU A 187 -4.20 18.23 -12.33
CA LEU A 187 -4.45 19.19 -11.25
C LEU A 187 -3.78 20.51 -11.61
N GLY A 188 -4.60 21.55 -11.82
CA GLY A 188 -4.07 22.90 -12.04
C GLY A 188 -3.29 23.40 -10.81
N ALA A 189 -2.47 24.43 -10.99
CA ALA A 189 -1.64 24.99 -9.90
C ALA A 189 -2.44 25.46 -8.67
N ASN A 190 -3.75 25.74 -8.84
CA ASN A 190 -4.68 26.14 -7.78
C ASN A 190 -5.75 25.07 -7.52
N ALA A 191 -5.46 23.79 -7.77
CA ALA A 191 -6.42 22.74 -7.48
C ALA A 191 -6.77 22.71 -5.99
N ALA A 192 -8.05 22.50 -5.69
CA ALA A 192 -8.50 22.30 -4.32
C ALA A 192 -7.80 21.07 -3.69
N PRO A 193 -7.71 20.99 -2.36
CA PRO A 193 -7.10 19.85 -1.67
C PRO A 193 -7.70 18.52 -2.13
N LEU A 194 -6.83 17.51 -2.26
CA LEU A 194 -7.26 16.15 -2.57
C LEU A 194 -8.01 15.56 -1.37
N THR A 195 -9.20 15.03 -1.61
CA THR A 195 -10.03 14.37 -0.59
C THR A 195 -10.00 12.86 -0.72
N ALA A 196 -9.82 12.33 -1.93
CA ALA A 196 -9.70 10.89 -2.16
C ALA A 196 -8.87 10.57 -3.41
N MET A 197 -8.28 9.39 -3.41
CA MET A 197 -7.58 8.77 -4.53
C MET A 197 -8.06 7.33 -4.65
N ALA A 198 -8.32 6.89 -5.87
CA ALA A 198 -8.68 5.52 -6.17
C ALA A 198 -7.93 5.03 -7.40
N VAL A 199 -7.70 3.73 -7.46
CA VAL A 199 -7.00 3.10 -8.58
C VAL A 199 -7.89 2.02 -9.19
N LEU A 200 -8.04 2.06 -10.50
CA LEU A 200 -8.59 0.98 -11.30
C LEU A 200 -7.44 0.22 -11.96
N GLU A 201 -7.29 -1.03 -11.56
CA GLU A 201 -6.25 -1.92 -12.09
C GLU A 201 -6.47 -2.17 -13.59
N PRO A 202 -5.41 -2.40 -14.39
CA PRO A 202 -5.50 -2.63 -15.83
C PRO A 202 -6.52 -3.71 -16.25
N GLN A 203 -6.71 -4.74 -15.42
CA GLN A 203 -7.64 -5.84 -15.67
C GLN A 203 -9.12 -5.46 -15.53
N PHE A 204 -9.41 -4.32 -14.89
CA PHE A 204 -10.76 -3.82 -14.67
C PHE A 204 -11.09 -2.58 -15.53
N THR A 205 -10.16 -2.13 -16.38
CA THR A 205 -10.36 -0.98 -17.26
C THR A 205 -10.58 -1.41 -18.70
N ALA A 206 -11.45 -0.69 -19.43
CA ALA A 206 -11.69 -0.96 -20.85
C ALA A 206 -10.45 -0.70 -21.71
N SER A 207 -9.56 0.19 -21.26
CA SER A 207 -8.33 0.56 -21.94
C SER A 207 -7.20 -0.46 -21.75
N GLY A 208 -7.32 -1.36 -20.76
CA GLY A 208 -6.20 -2.20 -20.30
C GLY A 208 -5.06 -1.38 -19.68
N ALA A 209 -5.31 -0.12 -19.39
CA ALA A 209 -4.37 0.78 -18.74
C ALA A 209 -4.74 0.93 -17.27
N LEU A 210 -3.75 1.23 -16.45
CA LEU A 210 -4.02 1.66 -15.10
C LEU A 210 -4.64 3.07 -15.14
N GLU A 211 -5.75 3.23 -14.43
CA GLU A 211 -6.47 4.49 -14.31
C GLU A 211 -6.50 4.94 -12.85
N VAL A 212 -6.20 6.23 -12.65
CA VAL A 212 -6.14 6.84 -11.32
C VAL A 212 -7.22 7.90 -11.26
N VAL A 213 -8.11 7.77 -10.28
CA VAL A 213 -9.21 8.71 -10.05
C VAL A 213 -8.87 9.55 -8.84
N LEU A 214 -8.88 10.87 -9.01
CA LEU A 214 -8.59 11.85 -7.97
C LEU A 214 -9.85 12.66 -7.71
N ALA A 215 -10.21 12.82 -6.43
CA ALA A 215 -11.31 13.67 -6.01
C ALA A 215 -10.77 14.83 -5.17
N THR A 216 -11.29 16.03 -5.41
CA THR A 216 -10.90 17.25 -4.71
C THR A 216 -12.07 17.85 -3.93
N GLU A 217 -11.77 18.73 -2.97
CA GLU A 217 -12.77 19.31 -2.05
C GLU A 217 -13.86 20.13 -2.75
N ASP A 218 -13.54 20.73 -3.90
CA ASP A 218 -14.47 21.48 -4.75
C ASP A 218 -15.42 20.58 -5.56
N GLY A 219 -15.37 19.26 -5.35
CA GLY A 219 -16.27 18.28 -5.99
C GLY A 219 -15.83 17.86 -7.39
N ASN A 220 -14.66 18.29 -7.86
CA ASN A 220 -14.10 17.84 -9.13
C ASN A 220 -13.57 16.41 -9.00
N VAL A 221 -13.91 15.57 -9.98
CA VAL A 221 -13.34 14.23 -10.15
C VAL A 221 -12.50 14.24 -11.41
N LEU A 222 -11.20 14.02 -11.25
CA LEU A 222 -10.23 13.98 -12.34
C LEU A 222 -9.78 12.54 -12.56
N GLY A 223 -9.94 12.05 -13.79
CA GLY A 223 -9.30 10.82 -14.24
C GLY A 223 -7.93 11.12 -14.81
N ALA A 224 -6.87 10.70 -14.13
CA ALA A 224 -5.55 10.62 -14.72
C ALA A 224 -5.46 9.29 -15.48
N THR A 225 -5.78 9.35 -16.78
CA THR A 225 -5.84 8.18 -17.66
C THR A 225 -4.65 8.16 -18.62
N ARG A 226 -3.71 7.21 -18.39
CA ARG A 226 -2.93 6.40 -19.37
C ARG A 226 -1.58 5.99 -18.80
N VAL A 227 -1.57 4.96 -17.94
CA VAL A 227 -0.40 4.07 -17.81
C VAL A 227 -0.75 2.79 -18.54
N VAL A 228 -0.34 2.64 -19.81
CA VAL A 228 -0.58 1.41 -20.56
C VAL A 228 0.40 0.35 -20.07
N CYS A 229 -0.11 -0.56 -19.23
CA CYS A 229 0.65 -1.71 -18.75
C CYS A 229 0.44 -2.85 -19.76
N LEU A 230 1.08 -2.77 -20.93
CA LEU A 230 0.97 -3.84 -21.94
C LEU A 230 1.47 -5.16 -21.33
N PRO A 231 0.64 -6.21 -21.21
CA PRO A 231 1.14 -7.53 -20.90
C PRO A 231 2.00 -8.02 -22.08
N LEU A 232 3.10 -8.71 -21.78
CA LEU A 232 3.95 -9.38 -22.77
C LEU A 232 3.15 -10.49 -23.47
N LEU A 233 2.39 -10.13 -24.50
CA LEU A 233 2.01 -11.01 -25.60
C LEU A 233 2.31 -10.26 -26.91
N THR A 234 3.10 -10.91 -27.75
CA THR A 234 3.75 -10.45 -28.99
C THR A 234 2.76 -10.00 -30.11
N PRO A 235 3.25 -9.39 -31.21
CA PRO A 235 2.55 -8.33 -31.95
C PRO A 235 1.61 -8.87 -33.03
N ALA A 236 0.45 -8.22 -33.19
CA ALA A 236 -0.21 -8.04 -34.48
C ALA A 236 -1.37 -7.04 -34.36
N PHE A 237 -1.64 -6.37 -35.48
CA PHE A 237 -2.68 -5.36 -35.71
C PHE A 237 -2.40 -3.95 -35.21
N ALA A 238 -1.47 -3.32 -35.93
CA ALA A 238 -1.73 -1.94 -36.36
C ALA A 238 -3.05 -1.92 -37.14
N LEU A 239 -4.05 -1.19 -36.63
CA LEU A 239 -5.14 -0.69 -37.45
C LEU A 239 -5.02 0.82 -37.46
N ALA A 240 -4.44 1.32 -38.54
CA ALA A 240 -4.45 2.71 -38.90
C ALA A 240 -5.91 3.15 -39.10
N VAL A 241 -6.29 4.24 -38.45
CA VAL A 241 -7.44 5.03 -38.89
C VAL A 241 -7.02 6.50 -38.90
N HIS A 242 -6.91 7.03 -40.10
CA HIS A 242 -6.96 8.44 -40.44
C HIS A 242 -7.62 8.51 -41.83
N PRO A 243 -8.35 9.57 -42.15
CA PRO A 243 -9.41 10.27 -41.43
C PRO A 243 -10.82 9.71 -41.74
#